data_AF-A0A933JEP9-F1
#
_entry.id   AF-A0A933JEP9-F1
#
_cell.length_a   1.000
_cell.length_b   1.000
_cell.length_c   1.000
_cell.angle_alpha   90.00
_cell.angle_beta   90.00
_cell.angle_gamma   90.00
#
_symmetry.space_group_name_H-M   'P 1'
#
loop_
_entity.id
_entity.type
_entity.pdbx_description
1 polymer ?
#
loop_
_entity_poly.entity_id
_entity_poly.type
_entity_poly.pdbx_seq_one_letter_code
_entity_poly.pdbx_strand_id
1 'polypeptide(L)'
;MINKAAVMQTLGCSPSQYPQILNDKFPHILEKIVKLWNSPDGESYLADLLQPNGRGGGRMDRDGFPERAWQEIFQLKVLHNKPRPKL
;
A
#
# COMPACT_ATOMS: atom_id res chain seq x y z
N MET A 1 -5.92 12.75 -8.49
CA MET A 1 -4.85 12.81 -7.48
C MET A 1 -5.49 12.91 -6.12
N ILE A 2 -5.27 11.89 -5.28
CA ILE A 2 -5.75 11.88 -3.91
C ILE A 2 -5.02 12.92 -3.04
N ASN A 3 -5.73 13.57 -2.12
CA ASN A 3 -5.16 14.60 -1.26
C ASN A 3 -4.18 13.98 -0.24
N LYS A 4 -2.95 14.49 -0.15
CA LYS A 4 -1.89 14.00 0.76
C LYS A 4 -2.34 13.94 2.24
N ALA A 5 -3.03 14.96 2.73
CA ALA A 5 -3.52 14.98 4.11
C ALA A 5 -4.57 13.89 4.35
N ALA A 6 -5.49 13.70 3.40
CA ALA A 6 -6.50 12.63 3.48
C ALA A 6 -5.86 11.23 3.45
N VAL A 7 -4.82 11.04 2.63
CA VAL A 7 -4.03 9.80 2.61
C VAL A 7 -3.40 9.57 3.97
N MET A 8 -2.65 10.53 4.50
CA MET A 8 -1.95 10.38 5.77
C MET A 8 -2.91 10.11 6.94
N GLN A 9 -4.05 10.81 6.97
CA GLN A 9 -5.10 10.57 7.96
C GLN A 9 -5.66 9.15 7.85
N THR A 10 -5.96 8.69 6.64
CA THR A 10 -6.55 7.36 6.42
C THR A 10 -5.56 6.25 6.77
N LEU A 11 -4.31 6.38 6.30
CA LEU A 11 -3.25 5.40 6.51
C LEU A 11 -2.72 5.43 7.96
N GLY A 12 -2.93 6.52 8.70
CA GLY A 12 -2.37 6.72 10.03
C GLY A 12 -0.84 6.81 10.01
N CYS A 13 -0.26 7.32 8.92
CA CYS A 13 1.18 7.40 8.72
C CYS A 13 1.73 8.81 9.00
N SER A 14 2.98 8.88 9.47
CA SER A 14 3.69 10.15 9.62
C SER A 14 4.19 10.67 8.26
N PRO A 15 4.60 11.96 8.14
CA PRO A 15 5.16 12.48 6.90
C PRO A 15 6.35 11.68 6.35
N SER A 16 7.17 11.08 7.22
CA SER A 16 8.33 10.27 6.84
C SER A 16 7.96 8.85 6.37
N GLN A 17 6.72 8.42 6.60
CA GLN A 17 6.16 7.14 6.16
C GLN A 17 5.20 7.32 4.98
N TYR A 18 5.10 8.52 4.43
CA TYR A 18 4.24 8.79 3.30
C TYR A 18 4.76 8.05 2.05
N PRO A 19 3.92 7.28 1.33
CA PRO A 19 4.36 6.48 0.20
C PRO A 19 4.52 7.36 -1.05
N GLN A 20 5.66 8.04 -1.13
CA GLN A 20 5.97 9.04 -2.15
C GLN A 20 6.07 8.41 -3.55
N ILE A 21 6.70 7.24 -3.66
CA ILE A 21 6.83 6.54 -4.95
C ILE A 21 5.46 6.02 -5.42
N LEU A 22 4.63 5.47 -4.54
CA LEU A 22 3.28 5.07 -4.92
C LEU A 22 2.44 6.29 -5.33
N ASN A 23 2.55 7.42 -4.63
CA ASN A 23 1.83 8.62 -5.02
C ASN A 23 2.24 9.11 -6.42
N ASP A 24 3.54 9.12 -6.71
CA ASP A 24 4.07 9.75 -7.92
C ASP A 24 4.05 8.83 -9.14
N LYS A 25 4.24 7.52 -8.95
CA LYS A 25 4.39 6.53 -10.03
C LYS A 25 3.25 5.53 -10.12
N PHE A 26 2.56 5.26 -9.01
CA PHE A 26 1.49 4.26 -8.94
C PHE A 26 0.21 4.81 -8.27
N PRO A 27 -0.30 6.00 -8.67
CA PRO A 27 -1.38 6.67 -7.94
C PRO A 27 -2.65 5.82 -7.82
N HIS A 28 -2.95 5.01 -8.84
CA HIS A 28 -4.07 4.07 -8.83
C HIS A 28 -3.92 2.95 -7.77
N ILE A 29 -2.70 2.53 -7.47
CA ILE A 29 -2.43 1.57 -6.39
C ILE A 29 -2.64 2.27 -5.05
N LEU A 30 -2.10 3.47 -4.85
CA LEU A 30 -2.28 4.23 -3.61
C LEU A 30 -3.76 4.53 -3.34
N GLU A 31 -4.50 4.98 -4.35
CA GLU A 31 -5.95 5.25 -4.26
C GLU A 31 -6.72 3.98 -3.84
N LYS A 32 -6.35 2.83 -4.40
CA LYS A 32 -6.99 1.55 -4.06
C LYS A 32 -6.62 1.07 -2.65
N ILE A 33 -5.38 1.26 -2.21
CA ILE A 33 -4.96 0.99 -0.81
C ILE A 33 -5.80 1.83 0.14
N VAL A 34 -5.90 3.14 -0.09
CA VAL A 34 -6.67 4.05 0.76
C VAL A 34 -8.14 3.66 0.79
N LYS A 35 -8.73 3.30 -0.36
CA LYS A 35 -10.13 2.84 -0.45
C LYS A 35 -10.38 1.57 0.37
N LEU A 36 -9.42 0.66 0.44
CA LEU A 36 -9.57 -0.64 1.13
C LEU A 36 -9.02 -0.63 2.57
N TRP A 37 -8.38 0.45 3.01
CA TRP A 37 -7.60 0.47 4.25
C TRP A 37 -8.39 0.03 5.49
N ASN A 38 -9.64 0.45 5.59
CA ASN A 38 -10.54 0.13 6.70
C ASN A 38 -11.51 -1.03 6.40
N SER A 39 -11.36 -1.73 5.26
CA SER A 39 -12.16 -2.90 4.92
C SER A 39 -11.40 -4.20 5.19
N PRO A 40 -12.10 -5.33 5.34
CA PRO A 40 -11.47 -6.65 5.44
C PRO A 40 -10.57 -6.98 4.24
N ASP A 41 -10.83 -6.38 3.08
CA ASP A 41 -10.09 -6.64 1.85
C ASP A 41 -8.71 -5.98 1.82
N GLY A 42 -8.44 -5.00 2.71
CA GLY A 42 -7.19 -4.25 2.73
C GLY A 42 -5.95 -5.13 2.96
N GLU A 43 -6.06 -6.09 3.88
CA GLU A 43 -4.97 -7.03 4.19
C GLU A 43 -4.68 -7.95 2.99
N SER A 44 -5.73 -8.55 2.42
CA SER A 44 -5.63 -9.42 1.25
C SER A 44 -5.03 -8.68 0.06
N TYR A 45 -5.44 -7.43 -0.15
CA TYR A 45 -4.94 -6.59 -1.22
C TYR A 45 -3.44 -6.27 -1.07
N LEU A 46 -2.98 -5.91 0.13
CA LEU A 46 -1.57 -5.65 0.41
C LEU A 46 -0.72 -6.92 0.27
N ALA A 47 -1.26 -8.08 0.66
CA ALA A 47 -0.59 -9.36 0.47
C ALA A 47 -0.45 -9.74 -1.02
N ASP A 48 -1.49 -9.51 -1.83
CA ASP A 48 -1.47 -9.73 -3.29
C ASP A 48 -0.42 -8.86 -4.00
N LEU A 49 -0.29 -7.59 -3.59
CA LEU A 49 0.74 -6.68 -4.14
C LEU A 49 2.18 -7.14 -3.91
N LEU A 50 2.42 -7.86 -2.81
CA LEU A 50 3.76 -8.31 -2.40
C LEU A 50 4.12 -9.71 -2.93
N GLN A 51 3.22 -10.35 -3.68
CA GLN A 51 3.56 -11.63 -4.31
C GLN A 51 4.70 -11.45 -5.32
N PRO A 52 5.54 -12.47 -5.52
CA PRO A 52 6.54 -12.47 -6.58
C PRO A 52 5.86 -12.15 -7.92
N ASN A 53 6.41 -11.18 -8.65
CA ASN A 53 5.90 -10.68 -9.95
C ASN A 53 4.66 -9.77 -9.88
N GLY A 54 4.23 -9.34 -8.67
CA GLY A 54 3.11 -8.42 -8.45
C GLY A 54 1.73 -9.08 -8.59
N ARG A 55 0.68 -8.27 -8.77
CA ARG A 55 -0.72 -8.76 -8.83
C ARG A 55 -0.92 -9.67 -10.04
N GLY A 56 -1.29 -10.92 -9.78
CA GLY A 56 -1.59 -11.93 -10.79
C GLY A 56 -0.77 -13.19 -10.63
N GLY A 57 -1.13 -13.99 -9.63
CA GLY A 57 -0.50 -15.27 -9.28
C GLY A 57 0.03 -16.05 -10.48
N GLY A 58 1.36 -16.09 -10.61
CA GLY A 58 2.06 -16.95 -11.56
C GLY A 58 2.41 -16.34 -12.93
N ARG A 59 2.23 -15.02 -13.13
CA ARG A 59 2.77 -14.37 -14.35
C ARG A 59 4.28 -14.20 -14.23
N MET A 60 5.03 -15.14 -14.82
CA MET A 60 6.50 -15.18 -14.80
C MET A 60 7.17 -14.06 -15.64
N ASP A 61 6.38 -13.27 -16.37
CA ASP A 61 6.82 -12.24 -17.32
C ASP A 61 6.77 -10.81 -16.74
N ARG A 62 6.52 -10.65 -15.43
CA ARG A 62 6.49 -9.35 -14.76
C ARG A 62 7.61 -9.22 -13.74
N ASP A 63 8.40 -8.15 -13.84
CA ASP A 63 9.46 -7.81 -12.89
C ASP A 63 8.96 -7.30 -11.52
N GLY A 64 7.63 -7.32 -11.29
CA GLY A 64 7.02 -6.81 -10.07
C GLY A 64 7.13 -5.29 -9.93
N PHE A 65 7.14 -4.79 -8.68
CA PHE A 65 7.32 -3.37 -8.39
C PHE A 65 8.82 -3.01 -8.32
N PRO A 66 9.20 -1.80 -8.76
CA PRO A 66 10.52 -1.26 -8.45
C PRO A 66 10.79 -1.30 -6.94
N GLU A 67 12.04 -1.52 -6.54
CA GLU A 67 12.43 -1.77 -5.14
C GLU A 67 11.81 -0.78 -4.15
N ARG A 68 11.89 0.53 -4.43
CA ARG A 68 11.32 1.56 -3.54
C ARG A 68 9.80 1.48 -3.41
N ALA A 69 9.09 1.18 -4.50
CA ALA A 69 7.64 1.01 -4.46
C ALA A 69 7.27 -0.25 -3.66
N TRP A 70 8.03 -1.33 -3.83
CA TRP A 70 7.86 -2.56 -3.06
C TRP A 70 8.08 -2.30 -1.55
N GLN A 71 9.14 -1.57 -1.19
CA GLN A 71 9.42 -1.19 0.20
C GLN A 71 8.30 -0.36 0.82
N GLU A 72 7.74 0.61 0.09
CA GLU A 72 6.59 1.39 0.56
C GLU A 72 5.36 0.50 0.79
N ILE A 73 5.04 -0.42 -0.14
CA ILE A 73 3.92 -1.37 0.03
C ILE A 73 4.16 -2.26 1.26
N PHE A 74 5.39 -2.73 1.45
CA PHE A 74 5.76 -3.54 2.61
C PHE A 74 5.57 -2.77 3.92
N GLN A 75 6.05 -1.53 4.00
CA GLN A 75 5.85 -0.68 5.17
C GLN A 75 4.38 -0.42 5.47
N LEU A 76 3.55 -0.21 4.43
CA LEU A 76 2.11 -0.05 4.59
C LEU A 76 1.45 -1.33 5.12
N LYS A 77 1.87 -2.52 4.67
CA LYS A 77 1.39 -3.79 5.25
C LYS A 77 1.75 -3.92 6.72
N VAL A 78 3.00 -3.59 7.09
CA VAL A 78 3.43 -3.58 8.50
C VAL A 78 2.60 -2.60 9.32
N LEU A 79 2.31 -1.41 8.77
CA LEU A 79 1.48 -0.40 9.43
C LEU A 79 0.03 -0.86 9.61
N HIS A 80 -0.57 -1.46 8.57
CA HIS A 80 -1.94 -1.96 8.57
C HIS A 80 -2.16 -3.07 9.62
N ASN A 81 -1.15 -3.93 9.81
CA ASN A 81 -1.20 -5.03 10.77
C ASN A 81 -0.95 -4.61 12.22
N LYS A 82 -0.60 -3.35 12.50
CA LYS A 82 -0.44 -2.90 13.89
C LYS A 82 -1.80 -2.93 14.59
N PRO A 83 -1.90 -3.55 15.77
CA PRO A 83 -3.13 -3.50 16.55
C PRO A 83 -3.47 -2.03 16.81
N ARG A 84 -4.63 -1.61 16.34
CA ARG A 84 -5.15 -0.29 16.68
C ARG A 84 -5.42 -0.29 18.19
N PRO A 85 -4.96 0.71 18.95
CA PRO A 85 -5.29 0.80 20.37
C PRO A 85 -6.81 0.70 20.51
N LYS A 86 -7.27 -0.21 21.38
CA LYS A 86 -8.69 -0.26 21.75
C LYS A 86 -9.00 1.07 22.43
N LEU A 87 -9.93 1.84 21.88
CA LEU A 87 -10.54 2.98 22.55
C LEU A 87 -11.25 2.52 23.82
#